data_AF-A0A964F8V0-F1
#
_entry.id   AF-A0A964F8V0-F1
#
_cell.length_a   1.000
_cell.length_b   1.000
_cell.length_c   1.000
_cell.angle_alpha   90.00
_cell.angle_beta   90.00
_cell.angle_gamma   90.00
#
_symmetry.space_group_name_H-M   'P 1'
#
loop_
_entity.id
_entity.type
_entity.pdbx_description
1 polymer ?
#
loop_
_entity_poly.entity_id
_entity_poly.type
_entity_poly.pdbx_seq_one_letter_code
_entity_poly.pdbx_strand_id
1 'polypeptide(L)' 'MERAIANPASVYCVRQGGRVEIVNTKTGQIGICVLPDGRRIEEWKFFRANHGKR' A
#
# COMPACT_ATOMS: atom_id res chain seq x y z
N MET A 1 -18.60 -17.41 4.65
CA MET A 1 -17.27 -16.79 4.72
C MET A 1 -17.27 -15.60 3.78
N GLU A 2 -17.46 -14.40 4.31
CA GLU A 2 -17.38 -13.17 3.51
C GLU A 2 -15.98 -13.04 2.94
N ARG A 3 -15.88 -12.99 1.62
CA ARG A 3 -14.62 -12.73 0.93
C ARG A 3 -14.23 -11.29 1.26
N ALA A 4 -13.26 -11.12 2.15
CA ALA A 4 -12.67 -9.80 2.38
C ALA A 4 -12.14 -9.26 1.04
N ILE A 5 -12.63 -8.09 0.64
CA ILE A 5 -12.09 -7.39 -0.54
C ILE A 5 -10.70 -6.91 -0.15
N ALA A 6 -9.67 -7.53 -0.74
CA ALA A 6 -8.30 -7.10 -0.52
C ALA A 6 -8.13 -5.67 -1.05
N ASN A 7 -7.48 -4.82 -0.25
CA ASN A 7 -7.14 -3.47 -0.67
C ASN A 7 -6.19 -3.54 -1.88
N PRO A 8 -6.54 -2.96 -3.04
CA PRO A 8 -5.73 -3.06 -4.25
C PRO A 8 -4.34 -2.43 -4.10
N ALA A 9 -4.21 -1.36 -3.30
CA ALA A 9 -2.92 -0.76 -3.00
C ALA A 9 -2.03 -1.69 -2.16
N SER A 10 -2.62 -2.35 -1.16
CA SER A 10 -1.92 -3.35 -0.34
C SER A 10 -1.49 -4.57 -1.17
N VAL A 11 -2.37 -5.07 -2.04
CA VAL A 11 -2.05 -6.15 -2.99
C VAL A 11 -0.91 -5.74 -3.92
N TYR A 12 -0.96 -4.50 -4.43
CA TYR A 12 0.10 -3.99 -5.28
C TYR A 12 1.44 -3.92 -4.54
N CYS A 13 1.46 -3.38 -3.31
CA CYS A 13 2.67 -3.34 -2.48
C CYS A 13 3.32 -4.72 -2.34
N VAL A 14 2.52 -5.74 -1.99
CA VAL A 14 3.00 -7.14 -1.85
C VAL A 14 3.49 -7.70 -3.19
N ARG A 15 2.81 -7.40 -4.30
CA ARG A 15 3.27 -7.79 -5.64
C ARG A 15 4.61 -7.17 -6.04
N GLN A 16 4.96 -6.00 -5.49
CA GLN A 16 6.28 -5.38 -5.69
C GLN A 16 7.35 -5.93 -4.73
N GLY A 17 7.06 -7.00 -3.99
CA GLY A 17 7.94 -7.58 -2.98
C GLY A 17 7.99 -6.79 -1.67
N GLY A 18 7.12 -5.78 -1.52
CA GLY A 18 7.03 -4.99 -0.30
C GLY A 18 6.13 -5.64 0.76
N ARG A 19 6.10 -5.01 1.93
CA ARG A 19 5.16 -5.32 3.01
C ARG A 19 4.39 -4.08 3.41
N VAL A 20 3.12 -4.25 3.77
CA VAL A 20 2.29 -3.14 4.26
C VAL A 20 2.45 -3.00 5.76
N GLU A 21 2.75 -1.79 6.22
CA GLU A 21 2.68 -1.39 7.62
C GLU A 21 1.51 -0.43 7.83
N ILE A 22 0.67 -0.72 8.81
CA ILE A 22 -0.37 0.23 9.22
C ILE A 22 0.21 1.19 10.25
N VAL A 23 0.18 2.47 9.94
CA VAL A 23 0.67 3.54 10.81
C VAL A 23 -0.51 4.35 11.33
N ASN A 24 -0.59 4.48 12.65
CA ASN A 24 -1.55 5.39 13.29
C ASN A 24 -1.04 6.84 13.13
N THR A 25 -1.92 7.72 12.68
CA THR A 25 -1.69 9.15 12.54
C THR A 25 -2.71 9.92 13.38
N LYS A 26 -2.53 11.23 13.54
CA LYS A 26 -3.50 12.10 14.23
C LYS A 26 -4.89 12.08 13.56
N THR A 27 -4.97 11.73 12.28
CA THR A 27 -6.21 11.77 11.48
C THR A 27 -6.74 10.38 11.13
N GLY A 28 -6.17 9.30 11.68
CA GLY A 28 -6.58 7.92 11.40
C GLY A 28 -5.40 7.01 11.04
N GLN A 29 -5.68 5.86 10.42
CA GLN A 29 -4.67 4.91 9.98
C GLN A 29 -4.33 5.08 8.50
N ILE A 30 -3.05 4.93 8.16
CA ILE A 30 -2.57 4.89 6.78
C ILE A 30 -1.77 3.62 6.53
N GLY A 31 -1.83 3.10 5.30
CA GLY A 31 -0.98 2.01 4.84
C GLY A 31 0.33 2.54 4.26
N ILE A 32 1.46 2.07 4.78
CA ILE A 32 2.80 2.34 4.25
C ILE A 32 3.32 1.08 3.59
N CYS A 33 3.67 1.16 2.31
CA CYS A 33 4.42 0.13 1.62
C CYS A 33 5.92 0.28 1.93
N VAL A 34 6.49 -0.75 2.55
CA VAL A 34 7.92 -0.89 2.80
C VAL A 34 8.50 -1.82 1.74
N LEU A 35 9.31 -1.27 0.83
CA LEU A 35 9.93 -2.01 -0.27
C LEU A 35 11.25 -2.68 0.15
N PRO A 36 11.70 -3.72 -0.57
CA PRO A 36 12.97 -4.42 -0.27
C PRO A 36 14.21 -3.53 -0.30
N ASP A 37 14.17 -2.45 -1.07
CA ASP A 37 15.24 -1.45 -1.17
C ASP A 37 15.24 -0.44 0.00
N GLY A 38 14.36 -0.63 0.98
CA GLY A 38 14.24 0.22 2.16
C GLY A 38 13.34 1.45 1.96
N ARG A 39 12.82 1.70 0.75
CA ARG A 39 11.88 2.80 0.54
C ARG A 39 10.58 2.56 1.29
N ARG A 40 10.06 3.64 1.87
CA ARG A 40 8.78 3.67 2.59
C ARG A 40 7.87 4.69 1.92
N ILE A 41 6.77 4.23 1.34
CA ILE A 41 5.88 5.06 0.52
C ILE A 41 4.44 4.74 0.92
N GLU A 42 3.58 5.74 1.06
CA GLU A 42 2.14 5.53 1.29
C GLU A 42 1.53 4.67 0.16
N GLU A 43 0.81 3.62 0.52
CA GLU A 43 0.45 2.53 -0.41
C GLU A 43 -0.43 3.03 -1.56
N TRP A 44 -1.35 3.97 -1.32
CA TRP A 44 -2.21 4.50 -2.37
C TRP A 44 -1.51 5.49 -3.27
N LYS A 45 -0.59 6.30 -2.74
CA LYS A 45 0.31 7.14 -3.53
C LYS A 45 1.15 6.28 -4.46
N PHE A 46 1.71 5.19 -3.97
CA PHE A 46 2.48 4.26 -4.79
C PHE A 46 1.60 3.61 -5.87
N PHE A 47 0.45 3.06 -5.47
CA PHE A 47 -0.50 2.45 -6.40
C PHE A 47 -0.94 3.42 -7.51
N ARG A 48 -1.36 4.64 -7.16
CA ARG A 48 -1.81 5.65 -8.14
C ARG A 48 -0.69 6.14 -9.05
N ALA A 49 0.55 6.28 -8.55
CA ALA A 49 1.68 6.68 -9.39
C ALA A 49 1.98 5.64 -10.50
N ASN A 50 1.67 4.37 -10.24
CA ASN A 50 1.92 3.26 -11.16
C ASN A 50 0.69 2.82 -11.96
N HIS A 51 -0.51 3.32 -11.64
CA HIS A 51 -1.77 3.03 -12.33
C HIS A 51 -2.47 4.29 -12.87
N GLY A 52 -1.84 5.45 -12.76
CA GLY A 52 -2.30 6.70 -13.37
C GLY A 52 -2.21 6.56 -14.88
N LYS A 53 -3.36 6.36 -15.53
CA LYS A 53 -3.51 6.34 -16.97
C LYS A 53 -2.87 7.60 -17.57
N ARG A 54 -1.99 7.42 -18.56
CA ARG A 54 -1.81 8.39 -19.64
C ARG A 54 -3.07 8.40 -20.49
#